data_AF-A0A7W0PNG7-F1
#
_entry.id   AF-A0A7W0PNG7-F1
#
_cell.length_a   1.000
_cell.length_b   1.000
_cell.length_c   1.000
_cell.angle_alpha   90.00
_cell.angle_beta   90.00
_cell.angle_gamma   90.00
#
_symmetry.space_group_name_H-M   'P 1'
#
loop_
_entity.id
_entity.type
_entity.pdbx_description
1 polymer ?
#
loop_
_entity_poly.entity_id
_entity_poly.type
_entity_poly.pdbx_seq_one_letter_code
_entity_poly.pdbx_strand_id
1 'polypeptide(L)'
;MDNPGDRPIRDGLAGRLSRRRALEAIAGGSVAAGLAAAMARNGLAWDDATPAASGSPAPGSPDGATPFNYRLGASAPQVFTGGTLRTATVANIASLAGLSINLLDIDPGVLRELHWHPNAGEINYVLEGEGSIGILSATQETATFTIRPGSITYVPIGDAHYIRNTGPETLRLLVGFSNEAAQHQDFSSVLPWVPSDLLNQTLGVTPGTLPIFPPRGDLAVVPVSGEAEPASDAATPFSTHVDDLLVQEFAGGTVQPVRVDVLPKLVGMTLLKLDIDGGALREPHWHGNA
;
A
#
# COMPACT_ATOMS: atom_id res chain seq x y z
N MET A 1 -54.08 -53.11 -5.70
CA MET A 1 -52.81 -53.77 -6.06
C MET A 1 -52.12 -52.86 -7.05
N ASP A 2 -50.87 -52.54 -6.72
CA ASP A 2 -49.81 -51.81 -7.43
C ASP A 2 -49.94 -50.31 -7.72
N ASN A 3 -49.20 -49.54 -6.92
CA ASN A 3 -48.71 -48.19 -7.22
C ASN A 3 -47.17 -48.28 -7.31
N PRO A 4 -46.52 -47.92 -8.44
CA PRO A 4 -45.08 -48.08 -8.58
C PRO A 4 -44.35 -46.87 -7.97
N GLY A 5 -44.01 -46.99 -6.68
CA GLY A 5 -42.94 -46.23 -6.06
C GLY A 5 -41.71 -47.13 -5.91
N ASP A 6 -40.64 -46.85 -6.65
CA ASP A 6 -39.25 -46.91 -6.16
C ASP A 6 -38.24 -46.64 -7.28
N ARG A 7 -37.60 -45.47 -7.22
CA ARG A 7 -36.16 -45.29 -7.50
C ARG A 7 -35.62 -44.18 -6.60
N PRO A 8 -34.51 -44.39 -5.86
CA PRO A 8 -33.89 -43.33 -5.10
C PRO A 8 -33.01 -42.46 -6.01
N ILE A 9 -33.26 -41.15 -6.03
CA ILE A 9 -32.30 -40.17 -6.52
C ILE A 9 -31.29 -39.94 -5.38
N ARG A 10 -30.03 -40.25 -5.66
CA ARG A 10 -28.89 -39.92 -4.83
C ARG A 10 -28.59 -38.42 -4.99
N ASP A 11 -28.83 -37.65 -3.94
CA ASP A 11 -28.13 -36.39 -3.66
C ASP A 11 -27.50 -36.57 -2.26
N GLY A 12 -26.22 -36.38 -2.00
CA GLY A 12 -25.35 -35.37 -2.59
C GLY A 12 -25.00 -34.36 -1.49
N LEU A 13 -24.07 -34.76 -0.62
CA LEU A 13 -23.19 -33.95 0.23
C LEU A 13 -23.52 -32.44 0.37
N ALA A 14 -24.37 -32.08 1.33
CA ALA A 14 -24.49 -30.69 1.80
C ALA A 14 -24.50 -30.68 3.34
N GLY A 15 -23.31 -30.86 3.92
CA GLY A 15 -23.07 -30.62 5.33
C GLY A 15 -23.35 -29.15 5.64
N ARG A 16 -24.44 -28.90 6.37
CA ARG A 16 -24.85 -27.57 6.83
C ARG A 16 -23.71 -26.93 7.63
N LEU A 17 -23.04 -25.94 7.02
CA LEU A 17 -22.12 -25.06 7.71
C LEU A 17 -22.90 -24.29 8.77
N SER A 18 -22.61 -24.56 10.05
CA SER A 18 -23.30 -23.89 11.15
C SER A 18 -22.99 -22.39 11.12
N ARG A 19 -24.01 -21.56 11.39
CA ARG A 19 -23.95 -20.07 11.42
C ARG A 19 -22.77 -19.50 12.22
N ARG A 20 -22.19 -20.29 13.14
CA ARG A 20 -21.04 -19.91 13.96
C ARG A 20 -19.74 -19.75 13.16
N ARG A 21 -19.50 -20.60 12.14
CA ARG A 21 -18.30 -20.49 11.28
C ARG A 21 -18.40 -19.39 10.22
N ALA A 22 -19.63 -19.03 9.82
CA ALA A 22 -19.85 -17.90 8.91
C ALA A 22 -19.58 -16.56 9.61
N LEU A 23 -19.83 -16.46 10.92
CA LEU A 23 -19.55 -15.26 11.71
C LEU A 23 -18.07 -15.11 12.06
N GLU A 24 -17.33 -16.21 12.26
CA GLU A 24 -15.87 -16.17 12.43
C GLU A 24 -15.15 -15.68 11.15
N ALA A 25 -15.72 -15.93 9.97
CA ALA A 25 -15.18 -15.44 8.69
C ALA A 25 -15.46 -13.96 8.40
N ILE A 26 -16.40 -13.33 9.12
CA ILE A 26 -16.76 -11.91 8.97
C ILE A 26 -15.92 -11.02 9.91
N ALA A 27 -15.33 -11.60 10.97
CA ALA A 27 -14.42 -10.89 11.86
C ALA A 27 -13.05 -10.54 11.23
N GLY A 28 -12.73 -11.08 10.04
CA GLY A 28 -11.49 -10.84 9.31
C GLY A 28 -11.71 -10.29 7.90
N GLY A 29 -11.90 -8.96 7.77
CA GLY A 29 -11.52 -8.19 6.58
C GLY A 29 -12.08 -8.55 5.19
N SER A 30 -13.15 -9.32 5.05
CA SER A 30 -13.45 -9.99 3.77
C SER A 30 -14.36 -9.25 2.77
N VAL A 31 -15.05 -8.16 3.14
CA VAL A 31 -15.97 -7.48 2.19
C VAL A 31 -15.28 -6.41 1.34
N ALA A 32 -14.35 -5.63 1.90
CA ALA A 32 -13.57 -4.66 1.12
C ALA A 32 -12.73 -5.34 0.03
N ALA A 33 -12.16 -6.52 0.35
CA ALA A 33 -11.38 -7.36 -0.57
C ALA A 33 -12.19 -7.84 -1.78
N GLY A 34 -13.41 -8.32 -1.54
CA GLY A 34 -14.26 -8.89 -2.58
C GLY A 34 -14.63 -7.84 -3.64
N LEU A 35 -14.84 -6.59 -3.20
CA LEU A 35 -15.16 -5.48 -4.11
C LEU A 35 -13.91 -5.01 -4.89
N ALA A 36 -12.77 -4.82 -4.22
CA ALA A 36 -11.52 -4.42 -4.86
C ALA A 36 -11.03 -5.46 -5.89
N ALA A 37 -11.04 -6.75 -5.53
CA ALA A 37 -10.63 -7.84 -6.42
C ALA A 37 -11.61 -8.10 -7.58
N ALA A 38 -12.89 -7.70 -7.46
CA ALA A 38 -13.85 -7.75 -8.55
C ALA A 38 -13.71 -6.54 -9.50
N MET A 39 -13.40 -5.36 -8.97
CA MET A 39 -13.21 -4.13 -9.74
C MET A 39 -11.92 -4.14 -10.57
N ALA A 40 -10.80 -4.63 -10.00
CA ALA A 40 -9.53 -4.77 -10.70
C ALA A 40 -9.60 -5.68 -11.95
N ARG A 41 -10.53 -6.64 -11.98
CA ARG A 41 -10.70 -7.58 -13.12
C ARG A 41 -11.43 -6.98 -14.32
N ASN A 42 -12.19 -5.90 -14.15
CA ASN A 42 -13.11 -5.41 -15.17
C ASN A 42 -12.64 -4.16 -15.93
N GLY A 43 -11.42 -3.66 -15.67
CA GLY A 43 -10.77 -2.64 -16.50
C GLY A 43 -11.63 -1.40 -16.80
N LEU A 44 -12.50 -1.01 -15.86
CA LEU A 44 -13.31 0.18 -16.04
C LEU A 44 -12.38 1.39 -15.94
N ALA A 45 -12.17 2.06 -17.07
CA ALA A 45 -11.52 3.36 -17.12
C ALA A 45 -12.50 4.39 -16.54
N TRP A 46 -12.07 5.11 -15.50
CA TRP A 46 -12.81 6.22 -14.91
C TRP A 46 -11.93 7.46 -14.99
N ASP A 47 -12.53 8.59 -15.36
CA ASP A 47 -11.82 9.84 -15.57
C ASP A 47 -11.18 10.33 -14.26
N ASP A 48 -9.84 10.41 -14.29
CA ASP A 48 -8.97 10.85 -13.22
C ASP A 48 -9.22 12.32 -12.86
N ALA A 49 -9.81 12.56 -11.69
CA ALA A 49 -9.70 13.84 -11.01
C ALA A 49 -8.73 13.73 -9.83
N THR A 50 -7.55 13.14 -10.04
CA THR A 50 -6.38 13.50 -9.26
C THR A 50 -5.98 14.91 -9.67
N PRO A 51 -5.93 15.90 -8.77
CA PRO A 51 -5.27 17.15 -9.09
C PRO A 51 -3.82 16.79 -9.45
N ALA A 52 -3.44 17.04 -10.70
CA ALA A 52 -2.04 17.02 -11.07
C ALA A 52 -1.27 17.82 -10.02
N ALA A 53 -0.23 17.22 -9.42
CA ALA A 53 0.58 17.87 -8.42
C ALA A 53 0.93 19.28 -8.90
N SER A 54 0.35 20.30 -8.25
CA SER A 54 0.55 21.71 -8.60
C SER A 54 1.89 22.19 -8.05
N GLY A 55 2.95 21.48 -8.41
CA GLY A 55 4.32 21.95 -8.26
C GLY A 55 4.60 22.93 -9.40
N SER A 56 5.05 24.15 -9.05
CA SER A 56 5.71 24.99 -10.05
C SER A 56 6.89 24.20 -10.63
N PRO A 57 7.12 24.24 -11.96
CA PRO A 57 8.30 23.59 -12.54
C PRO A 57 9.54 24.14 -11.84
N ALA A 58 10.49 23.25 -11.54
CA ALA A 58 11.79 23.68 -11.06
C ALA A 58 12.35 24.73 -12.04
N PRO A 59 13.00 25.81 -11.56
CA PRO A 59 13.66 26.76 -12.46
C PRO A 59 14.61 25.97 -13.36
N GLY A 60 14.38 26.06 -14.67
CA GLY A 60 15.18 25.34 -15.67
C GLY A 60 16.65 25.69 -15.53
N SER A 61 17.51 24.67 -15.65
CA SER A 61 18.96 24.89 -15.68
C SER A 61 19.32 25.85 -16.82
N PRO A 62 20.39 26.66 -16.67
CA PRO A 62 20.85 27.62 -17.70
C PRO A 62 21.07 26.99 -19.09
N ASP A 63 21.27 25.68 -19.14
CA ASP A 63 21.61 24.92 -20.35
C ASP A 63 20.42 24.16 -20.96
N GLY A 64 19.19 24.36 -20.46
CA GLY A 64 18.01 23.60 -20.91
C GLY A 64 18.01 22.12 -20.50
N ALA A 65 18.99 21.68 -19.72
CA ALA A 65 19.03 20.35 -19.12
C ALA A 65 18.05 20.26 -17.94
N THR A 66 17.14 19.29 -18.00
CA THR A 66 16.30 18.94 -16.85
C THR A 66 17.20 18.47 -15.70
N PRO A 67 17.08 19.03 -14.48
CA PRO A 67 17.92 18.61 -13.37
C PRO A 67 17.67 17.13 -13.04
N PHE A 68 18.76 16.37 -12.85
CA PHE A 68 18.70 14.98 -12.34
C PHE A 68 18.59 14.93 -10.81
N ASN A 69 18.41 16.09 -10.16
CA ASN A 69 18.33 16.22 -8.72
C ASN A 69 17.10 17.04 -8.32
N TYR A 70 16.43 16.61 -7.26
CA TYR A 70 15.28 17.31 -6.67
C TYR A 70 15.32 17.19 -5.16
N ARG A 71 15.13 18.31 -4.45
CA ARG A 71 15.14 18.34 -2.98
C ARG A 71 13.75 18.05 -2.43
N LEU A 72 13.36 16.77 -2.44
CA LEU A 72 12.02 16.34 -2.01
C LEU A 72 11.66 16.81 -0.60
N GLY A 73 12.56 16.65 0.38
CA GLY A 73 12.29 17.09 1.77
C GLY A 73 12.11 18.61 1.94
N ALA A 74 12.57 19.42 0.98
CA ALA A 74 12.43 20.87 1.01
C ALA A 74 11.26 21.38 0.15
N SER A 75 10.53 20.49 -0.54
CA SER A 75 9.39 20.88 -1.36
C SER A 75 8.17 21.24 -0.51
N ALA A 76 7.26 22.01 -1.10
CA ALA A 76 5.96 22.27 -0.50
C ALA A 76 5.20 20.94 -0.33
N PRO A 77 4.67 20.64 0.86
CA PRO A 77 3.84 19.45 1.07
C PRO A 77 2.38 19.70 0.67
N GLN A 78 1.71 18.63 0.24
CA GLN A 78 0.27 18.49 0.45
C GLN A 78 0.04 18.21 1.94
N VAL A 79 -0.85 18.99 2.54
CA VAL A 79 -1.15 18.93 3.98
C VAL A 79 -2.50 18.25 4.18
N PHE A 80 -2.52 17.27 5.07
CA PHE A 80 -3.72 16.57 5.53
C PHE A 80 -3.93 16.81 7.03
N THR A 81 -5.10 16.43 7.54
CA THR A 81 -5.46 16.66 8.95
C THR A 81 -4.50 15.98 9.94
N GLY A 82 -3.82 14.91 9.55
CA GLY A 82 -2.89 14.17 10.42
C GLY A 82 -1.56 13.81 9.77
N GLY A 83 -1.12 14.55 8.76
CA GLY A 83 0.14 14.27 8.12
C GLY A 83 0.43 15.11 6.89
N THR A 84 1.56 14.83 6.25
CA THR A 84 1.98 15.52 5.03
C THR A 84 2.50 14.57 3.98
N LEU A 85 2.30 14.93 2.72
CA LEU A 85 2.82 14.21 1.57
C LEU A 85 3.62 15.15 0.69
N ARG A 86 4.82 14.75 0.32
CA ARG A 86 5.60 15.41 -0.74
C ARG A 86 5.85 14.39 -1.84
N THR A 87 5.79 14.82 -3.08
CA THR A 87 5.89 13.93 -4.24
C THR A 87 6.97 14.42 -5.20
N ALA A 88 7.74 13.48 -5.74
CA ALA A 88 8.61 13.65 -6.89
C ALA A 88 8.12 12.75 -8.04
N THR A 89 7.88 13.36 -9.20
CA THR A 89 7.49 12.66 -10.44
C THR A 89 8.35 13.15 -11.62
N VAL A 90 7.99 12.70 -12.82
CA VAL A 90 8.53 13.23 -14.10
C VAL A 90 8.41 14.76 -14.24
N ALA A 91 7.49 15.42 -13.51
CA ALA A 91 7.38 16.87 -13.49
C ALA A 91 8.57 17.55 -12.78
N ASN A 92 9.25 16.84 -11.88
CA ASN A 92 10.40 17.34 -11.14
C ASN A 92 11.71 16.82 -11.73
N ILE A 93 11.76 15.53 -12.09
CA ILE A 93 12.93 14.86 -12.69
C ILE A 93 12.43 14.00 -13.84
N ALA A 94 12.68 14.39 -15.10
CA ALA A 94 12.19 13.65 -16.28
C ALA A 94 12.62 12.18 -16.33
N SER A 95 13.77 11.83 -15.74
CA SER A 95 14.26 10.44 -15.65
C SER A 95 13.47 9.55 -14.70
N LEU A 96 12.48 10.08 -13.99
CA LEU A 96 11.52 9.30 -13.20
C LEU A 96 10.41 8.66 -14.07
N ALA A 97 10.54 8.61 -15.40
CA ALA A 97 9.60 7.82 -16.21
C ALA A 97 9.61 6.35 -15.72
N GLY A 98 8.43 5.82 -15.36
CA GLY A 98 8.28 4.50 -14.72
C GLY A 98 8.42 4.48 -13.19
N LEU A 99 8.66 5.62 -12.53
CA LEU A 99 8.85 5.70 -11.06
C LEU A 99 8.27 7.00 -10.49
N SER A 100 7.61 6.94 -9.34
CA SER A 100 7.34 8.12 -8.53
C SER A 100 7.76 7.88 -7.09
N ILE A 101 8.08 8.95 -6.38
CA ILE A 101 8.58 8.88 -5.00
C ILE A 101 7.80 9.85 -4.13
N ASN A 102 7.27 9.34 -3.03
CA ASN A 102 6.63 10.11 -1.99
C ASN A 102 7.51 10.13 -0.73
N LEU A 103 7.51 11.27 -0.04
CA LEU A 103 7.91 11.39 1.36
C LEU A 103 6.64 11.62 2.17
N LEU A 104 6.25 10.60 2.94
CA LEU A 104 5.01 10.55 3.70
C LEU A 104 5.32 10.67 5.19
N ASP A 105 4.72 11.68 5.83
CA ASP A 105 4.72 11.88 7.28
C ASP A 105 3.31 11.59 7.81
N ILE A 106 3.21 10.72 8.81
CA ILE A 106 1.96 10.36 9.49
C ILE A 106 2.11 10.70 10.98
N ASP A 107 1.22 11.55 11.50
CA ASP A 107 1.26 11.96 12.91
C ASP A 107 0.90 10.81 13.87
N PRO A 108 1.27 10.90 15.16
CA PRO A 108 0.94 9.87 16.14
C PRO A 108 -0.56 9.53 16.19
N GLY A 109 -0.90 8.23 16.14
CA GLY A 109 -2.29 7.77 16.17
C GLY A 109 -3.08 8.00 14.88
N VAL A 110 -2.41 8.37 13.79
CA VAL A 110 -3.01 8.61 12.48
C VAL A 110 -2.76 7.44 11.53
N LEU A 111 -3.66 7.28 10.55
CA LEU A 111 -3.71 6.23 9.55
C LEU A 111 -3.66 6.84 8.15
N ARG A 112 -2.73 6.40 7.29
CA ARG A 112 -2.95 6.40 5.83
C ARG A 112 -4.03 5.35 5.55
N GLU A 113 -5.21 5.81 5.14
CA GLU A 113 -6.41 4.97 5.10
C GLU A 113 -6.27 3.72 4.22
N LEU A 114 -7.19 2.77 4.37
CA LEU A 114 -7.21 1.59 3.50
C LEU A 114 -7.36 2.04 2.05
N HIS A 115 -6.40 1.68 1.20
CA HIS A 115 -6.37 2.05 -0.20
C HIS A 115 -5.65 0.99 -1.04
N TRP A 116 -5.69 1.15 -2.35
CA TRP A 116 -4.93 0.32 -3.30
C TRP A 116 -4.50 1.13 -4.51
N HIS A 117 -3.45 0.66 -5.19
CA HIS A 117 -2.92 1.26 -6.40
C HIS A 117 -3.22 0.34 -7.60
N PRO A 118 -4.12 0.72 -8.53
CA PRO A 118 -4.48 -0.15 -9.64
C PRO A 118 -3.37 -0.28 -10.70
N ASN A 119 -2.41 0.65 -10.73
CA ASN A 119 -1.40 0.76 -11.79
C ASN A 119 0.06 0.71 -11.29
N ALA A 120 0.29 0.54 -9.99
CA ALA A 120 1.63 0.61 -9.41
C ALA A 120 1.81 -0.34 -8.22
N GLY A 121 2.98 -0.99 -8.14
CA GLY A 121 3.45 -1.63 -6.92
C GLY A 121 4.10 -0.56 -6.03
N GLU A 122 4.01 -0.73 -4.72
CA GLU A 122 4.53 0.21 -3.74
C GLU A 122 5.67 -0.42 -2.94
N ILE A 123 6.83 0.23 -2.88
CA ILE A 123 7.92 -0.12 -1.98
C ILE A 123 8.10 0.98 -0.93
N ASN A 124 8.18 0.61 0.34
CA ASN A 124 8.38 1.55 1.43
C ASN A 124 9.74 1.36 2.09
N TYR A 125 10.34 2.46 2.53
CA TYR A 125 11.49 2.48 3.44
C TYR A 125 11.20 3.42 4.60
N VAL A 126 11.20 2.90 5.82
CA VAL A 126 10.91 3.69 7.02
C VAL A 126 12.16 4.43 7.47
N LEU A 127 12.04 5.76 7.57
CA LEU A 127 13.10 6.67 8.00
C LEU A 127 13.06 6.93 9.50
N GLU A 128 11.88 7.21 10.06
CA GLU A 128 11.68 7.63 11.45
C GLU A 128 10.34 7.08 11.97
N GLY A 129 10.24 6.94 13.30
CA GLY A 129 9.01 6.51 13.98
C GLY A 129 8.68 5.02 13.85
N GLU A 130 7.57 4.62 14.46
CA GLU A 130 7.10 3.23 14.50
C GLU A 130 5.62 3.16 14.11
N GLY A 131 5.24 2.08 13.43
CA GLY A 131 3.90 1.91 12.92
C GLY A 131 3.56 0.45 12.64
N SER A 132 2.42 0.26 12.00
CA SER A 132 2.03 -1.02 11.41
C SER A 132 1.50 -0.84 9.99
N ILE A 133 1.69 -1.88 9.17
CA ILE A 133 1.06 -1.99 7.87
C ILE A 133 0.17 -3.22 7.87
N GLY A 134 -1.06 -3.06 7.41
CA GLY A 134 -1.95 -4.16 7.09
C GLY A 134 -2.09 -4.33 5.58
N ILE A 135 -1.96 -5.55 5.07
CA ILE A 135 -2.09 -5.89 3.65
C ILE A 135 -3.13 -6.99 3.50
N LEU A 136 -3.95 -6.86 2.47
CA LEU A 136 -4.91 -7.83 1.99
C LEU A 136 -4.65 -8.05 0.50
N SER A 137 -4.06 -9.20 0.21
CA SER A 137 -3.66 -9.57 -1.15
C SER A 137 -4.84 -10.08 -1.98
N ALA A 138 -4.76 -9.91 -3.30
CA ALA A 138 -5.71 -10.48 -4.26
C ALA A 138 -5.83 -12.02 -4.16
N THR A 139 -4.80 -12.70 -3.64
CA THR A 139 -4.82 -14.14 -3.36
C THR A 139 -5.37 -14.49 -1.97
N GLN A 140 -6.01 -13.52 -1.29
CA GLN A 140 -6.59 -13.63 0.07
C GLN A 140 -5.57 -13.89 1.18
N GLU A 141 -4.29 -13.62 0.92
CA GLU A 141 -3.29 -13.57 1.98
C GLU A 141 -3.42 -12.26 2.74
N THR A 142 -3.50 -12.33 4.07
CA THR A 142 -3.56 -11.15 4.93
C THR A 142 -2.35 -11.11 5.85
N ALA A 143 -1.81 -9.92 6.05
CA ALA A 143 -0.73 -9.70 7.00
C ALA A 143 -0.95 -8.37 7.71
N THR A 144 -0.63 -8.30 9.00
CA THR A 144 -0.49 -7.04 9.74
C THR A 144 0.77 -7.14 10.58
N PHE A 145 1.70 -6.23 10.33
CA PHE A 145 3.04 -6.32 10.90
C PHE A 145 3.59 -4.95 11.26
N THR A 146 4.49 -4.94 12.24
CA THR A 146 5.14 -3.73 12.75
C THR A 146 6.20 -3.24 11.76
N ILE A 147 6.33 -1.93 11.65
CA ILE A 147 7.37 -1.26 10.89
C ILE A 147 8.08 -0.23 11.78
N ARG A 148 9.40 -0.10 11.60
CA ARG A 148 10.29 0.77 12.38
C ARG A 148 11.44 1.25 11.48
N PRO A 149 12.31 2.18 11.90
CA PRO A 149 13.37 2.68 11.04
C PRO A 149 14.24 1.54 10.51
N GLY A 150 14.45 1.52 9.19
CA GLY A 150 15.14 0.44 8.49
C GLY A 150 14.24 -0.69 7.98
N SER A 151 12.95 -0.70 8.32
CA SER A 151 11.98 -1.61 7.70
C SER A 151 11.79 -1.27 6.22
N ILE A 152 11.77 -2.31 5.39
CA ILE A 152 11.46 -2.25 3.96
C ILE A 152 10.22 -3.09 3.71
N THR A 153 9.21 -2.53 3.04
CA THR A 153 7.98 -3.26 2.73
C THR A 153 7.65 -3.17 1.25
N TYR A 154 6.92 -4.13 0.73
CA TYR A 154 6.44 -4.11 -0.64
C TYR A 154 5.00 -4.58 -0.74
N VAL A 155 4.16 -3.74 -1.37
CA VAL A 155 2.76 -4.03 -1.68
C VAL A 155 2.63 -4.23 -3.19
N PRO A 156 2.23 -5.44 -3.65
CA PRO A 156 1.97 -5.70 -5.06
C PRO A 156 0.87 -4.80 -5.65
N ILE A 157 0.91 -4.60 -6.98
CA ILE A 157 -0.13 -3.87 -7.72
C ILE A 157 -1.52 -4.41 -7.38
N GLY A 158 -2.43 -3.52 -6.98
CA GLY A 158 -3.82 -3.84 -6.68
C GLY A 158 -4.09 -4.47 -5.31
N ASP A 159 -3.06 -4.80 -4.53
CA ASP A 159 -3.25 -5.29 -3.16
C ASP A 159 -3.67 -4.12 -2.25
N ALA A 160 -4.72 -4.35 -1.45
CA ALA A 160 -5.27 -3.34 -0.56
C ALA A 160 -4.44 -3.28 0.73
N HIS A 161 -4.15 -2.08 1.21
CA HIS A 161 -3.33 -1.90 2.39
C HIS A 161 -3.61 -0.59 3.13
N TYR A 162 -3.15 -0.50 4.38
CA TYR A 162 -3.16 0.71 5.19
C TYR A 162 -1.83 0.86 5.94
N ILE A 163 -1.50 2.08 6.34
CA ILE A 163 -0.32 2.37 7.18
C ILE A 163 -0.81 3.13 8.41
N ARG A 164 -0.48 2.64 9.61
CA ARG A 164 -0.88 3.28 10.87
C ARG A 164 0.35 3.66 11.65
N ASN A 165 0.42 4.91 12.10
CA ASN A 165 1.38 5.31 13.12
C ASN A 165 0.88 4.81 14.50
N THR A 166 1.63 3.89 15.10
CA THR A 166 1.36 3.31 16.41
C THR A 166 2.30 3.84 17.49
N GLY A 167 3.34 4.58 17.09
CA GLY A 167 4.32 5.19 17.97
C GLY A 167 3.92 6.59 18.48
N PRO A 168 4.72 7.14 19.40
CA PRO A 168 4.49 8.48 19.97
C PRO A 168 5.07 9.62 19.10
N GLU A 169 5.89 9.30 18.10
CA GLU A 169 6.56 10.25 17.20
C GLU A 169 5.99 10.15 15.78
N THR A 170 6.29 11.12 14.92
CA THR A 170 5.91 11.06 13.50
C THR A 170 6.53 9.83 12.84
N LEU A 171 5.70 9.06 12.15
CA LEU A 171 6.14 7.97 11.28
C LEU A 171 6.44 8.57 9.90
N ARG A 172 7.70 8.45 9.47
CA ARG A 172 8.17 9.00 8.19
C ARG A 172 8.64 7.89 7.27
N LEU A 173 8.12 7.85 6.05
CA LEU A 173 8.47 6.85 5.02
C LEU A 173 8.88 7.52 3.71
N LEU A 174 9.87 6.93 3.04
CA LEU A 174 10.00 7.05 1.58
C LEU A 174 9.18 5.96 0.93
N VAL A 175 8.33 6.34 -0.01
CA VAL A 175 7.40 5.44 -0.70
C VAL A 175 7.65 5.55 -2.20
N GLY A 176 8.14 4.48 -2.82
CA GLY A 176 8.38 4.41 -4.25
C GLY A 176 7.28 3.62 -4.95
N PHE A 177 6.86 4.09 -6.12
CA PHE A 177 5.85 3.43 -6.94
C PHE A 177 6.41 3.02 -8.30
N SER A 178 6.06 1.84 -8.79
CA SER A 178 6.48 1.34 -10.12
C SER A 178 5.79 2.05 -11.31
N ASN A 179 5.36 3.31 -11.13
CA ASN A 179 4.69 4.13 -12.12
C ASN A 179 4.97 5.62 -11.85
N GLU A 180 5.23 6.41 -12.88
CA GLU A 180 5.48 7.86 -12.76
C GLU A 180 4.26 8.68 -12.31
N ALA A 181 3.06 8.13 -12.48
CA ALA A 181 1.78 8.71 -12.11
C ALA A 181 0.93 7.64 -11.40
N ALA A 182 1.40 7.20 -10.24
CA ALA A 182 0.72 6.21 -9.43
C ALA A 182 -0.69 6.71 -9.05
N GLN A 183 -1.71 5.94 -9.45
CA GLN A 183 -3.09 6.15 -9.07
C GLN A 183 -3.35 5.46 -7.74
N HIS A 184 -4.30 5.95 -6.95
CA HIS A 184 -4.79 5.27 -5.77
C HIS A 184 -6.31 5.34 -5.70
N GLN A 185 -6.89 4.37 -5.01
CA GLN A 185 -8.30 4.37 -4.67
C GLN A 185 -8.44 4.21 -3.16
N ASP A 186 -8.99 5.23 -2.52
CA ASP A 186 -9.24 5.24 -1.09
C ASP A 186 -10.57 4.57 -0.75
N PHE A 187 -10.60 3.75 0.29
CA PHE A 187 -11.81 3.05 0.71
C PHE A 187 -12.95 4.03 1.06
N SER A 188 -12.63 5.16 1.70
CA SER A 188 -13.60 6.21 2.02
C SER A 188 -14.30 6.83 0.81
N SER A 189 -13.66 6.81 -0.36
CA SER A 189 -14.21 7.35 -1.61
C SER A 189 -15.07 6.32 -2.37
N VAL A 190 -14.81 5.02 -2.18
CA VAL A 190 -15.59 3.95 -2.82
C VAL A 190 -16.87 3.64 -2.06
N LEU A 191 -16.81 3.60 -0.73
CA LEU A 191 -17.92 3.12 0.10
C LEU A 191 -19.23 3.92 -0.08
N PRO A 192 -19.23 5.26 -0.20
CA PRO A 192 -20.45 6.04 -0.41
C PRO A 192 -21.16 5.77 -1.75
N TRP A 193 -20.45 5.19 -2.74
CA TRP A 193 -21.03 4.84 -4.04
C TRP A 193 -21.86 3.56 -3.98
N VAL A 194 -21.66 2.72 -2.98
CA VAL A 194 -22.41 1.47 -2.82
C VAL A 194 -23.73 1.77 -2.10
N PRO A 195 -24.90 1.45 -2.70
CA PRO A 195 -26.18 1.68 -2.05
C PRO A 195 -26.25 1.01 -0.67
N SER A 196 -26.79 1.72 0.32
CA SER A 196 -26.83 1.27 1.71
C SER A 196 -27.52 -0.10 1.86
N ASP A 197 -28.58 -0.35 1.09
CA ASP A 197 -29.29 -1.63 1.10
C ASP A 197 -28.42 -2.79 0.58
N LEU A 198 -27.56 -2.52 -0.41
CA LEU A 198 -26.60 -3.51 -0.90
C LEU A 198 -25.53 -3.77 0.16
N LEU A 199 -24.98 -2.74 0.78
CA LEU A 199 -24.01 -2.90 1.89
C LEU A 199 -24.61 -3.71 3.06
N ASN A 200 -25.84 -3.41 3.45
CA ASN A 200 -26.54 -4.15 4.50
C ASN A 200 -26.70 -5.63 4.14
N GLN A 201 -27.10 -5.94 2.90
CA GLN A 201 -27.22 -7.31 2.41
C GLN A 201 -25.87 -8.02 2.35
N THR A 202 -24.82 -7.36 1.84
CA THR A 202 -23.48 -7.93 1.74
C THR A 202 -22.87 -8.24 3.10
N LEU A 203 -23.06 -7.35 4.08
CA LEU A 203 -22.53 -7.50 5.44
C LEU A 203 -23.44 -8.35 6.35
N GLY A 204 -24.64 -8.71 5.89
CA GLY A 204 -25.61 -9.48 6.68
C GLY A 204 -26.15 -8.72 7.90
N VAL A 205 -26.16 -7.39 7.85
CA VAL A 205 -26.63 -6.52 8.95
C VAL A 205 -28.04 -5.99 8.67
N THR A 206 -28.79 -5.70 9.74
CA THR A 206 -30.14 -5.14 9.61
C THR A 206 -30.10 -3.77 8.94
N PRO A 207 -31.04 -3.44 8.03
CA PRO A 207 -31.15 -2.09 7.49
C PRO A 207 -31.18 -1.02 8.58
N GLY A 208 -30.39 0.05 8.39
CA GLY A 208 -30.22 1.12 9.38
C GLY A 208 -29.14 0.85 10.44
N THR A 209 -28.47 -0.32 10.43
CA THR A 209 -27.31 -0.60 11.30
C THR A 209 -26.10 0.22 10.90
N LEU A 210 -25.83 0.33 9.59
CA LEU A 210 -24.70 1.09 9.09
C LEU A 210 -24.98 2.59 9.22
N PRO A 211 -23.99 3.41 9.61
CA PRO A 211 -24.14 4.85 9.59
C PRO A 211 -24.37 5.32 8.15
N ILE A 212 -24.97 6.51 8.00
CA ILE A 212 -24.91 7.22 6.72
C ILE A 212 -23.42 7.49 6.45
N PHE A 213 -22.92 6.99 5.33
CA PHE A 213 -21.57 7.30 4.87
C PHE A 213 -21.65 8.62 4.09
N PRO A 214 -21.32 9.78 4.69
CA PRO A 214 -21.25 11.00 3.90
C PRO A 214 -20.20 10.82 2.81
N PRO A 215 -20.34 11.48 1.65
CA PRO A 215 -19.21 11.67 0.75
C PRO A 215 -18.14 12.39 1.55
N ARG A 216 -17.09 11.68 1.96
CA ARG A 216 -15.93 12.31 2.56
C ARG A 216 -14.99 12.63 1.41
N GLY A 217 -14.48 13.86 1.37
CA GLY A 217 -13.36 14.20 0.49
C GLY A 217 -12.11 13.41 0.89
N ASP A 218 -11.06 13.53 0.10
CA ASP A 218 -9.75 12.88 0.27
C ASP A 218 -9.36 12.75 1.76
N LEU A 219 -9.57 11.53 2.30
CA LEU A 219 -9.24 11.12 3.65
C LEU A 219 -7.92 10.34 3.64
N ALA A 220 -6.99 10.72 2.74
CA ALA A 220 -5.75 9.97 2.59
C ALA A 220 -5.10 9.68 3.94
N VAL A 221 -5.06 10.68 4.83
CA VAL A 221 -4.47 10.58 6.17
C VAL A 221 -5.48 11.03 7.24
N VAL A 222 -5.94 10.10 8.09
CA VAL A 222 -7.01 10.33 9.07
C VAL A 222 -6.67 9.90 10.50
N PRO A 223 -7.09 10.68 11.51
CA PRO A 223 -6.97 10.26 12.90
C PRO A 223 -7.72 8.96 13.19
N VAL A 224 -7.14 8.10 14.01
CA VAL A 224 -7.79 6.87 14.48
C VAL A 224 -8.14 7.00 15.96
N SER A 225 -9.35 6.56 16.33
CA SER A 225 -9.74 6.36 17.72
C SER A 225 -9.59 4.90 18.11
N GLY A 226 -9.02 4.64 19.30
CA GLY A 226 -8.91 3.29 19.86
C GLY A 226 -7.52 2.67 19.71
N GLU A 227 -7.30 1.53 20.36
CA GLU A 227 -6.02 0.82 20.33
C GLU A 227 -5.70 0.28 18.93
N ALA A 228 -4.40 0.06 18.67
CA ALA A 228 -3.97 -0.62 17.45
C ALA A 228 -4.31 -2.10 17.53
N GLU A 229 -4.77 -2.67 16.41
CA GLU A 229 -4.82 -4.13 16.27
C GLU A 229 -3.42 -4.71 16.47
N PRO A 230 -3.29 -5.91 17.06
CA PRO A 230 -1.99 -6.53 17.28
C PRO A 230 -1.27 -6.72 15.96
N ALA A 231 -0.13 -6.07 15.79
CA ALA A 231 0.76 -6.28 14.66
C ALA A 231 1.82 -7.33 15.04
N SER A 232 2.15 -8.20 14.11
CA SER A 232 3.21 -9.20 14.29
C SER A 232 4.58 -8.56 14.04
N ASP A 233 5.56 -8.84 14.90
CA ASP A 233 6.97 -8.53 14.63
C ASP A 233 7.68 -9.62 13.80
N ALA A 234 6.99 -10.74 13.52
CA ALA A 234 7.54 -11.81 12.69
C ALA A 234 7.69 -11.35 11.23
N ALA A 235 8.74 -11.86 10.57
CA ALA A 235 8.97 -11.65 9.15
C ALA A 235 7.76 -12.09 8.32
N THR A 236 7.42 -11.29 7.30
CA THR A 236 6.31 -11.57 6.38
C THR A 236 6.83 -11.59 4.95
N PRO A 237 6.10 -12.22 4.00
CA PRO A 237 6.46 -12.15 2.57
C PRO A 237 6.48 -10.71 2.00
N PHE A 238 5.87 -9.76 2.70
CA PHE A 238 5.71 -8.36 2.30
C PHE A 238 6.70 -7.42 3.00
N SER A 239 7.56 -7.92 3.90
CA SER A 239 8.44 -7.06 4.70
C SER A 239 9.78 -7.71 5.00
N THR A 240 10.83 -6.90 4.98
CA THR A 240 12.17 -7.23 5.47
C THR A 240 12.74 -6.05 6.26
N HIS A 241 13.91 -6.22 6.86
CA HIS A 241 14.62 -5.15 7.55
C HIS A 241 16.04 -5.02 6.97
N VAL A 242 16.60 -3.81 6.95
CA VAL A 242 17.98 -3.58 6.46
C VAL A 242 19.02 -4.47 7.14
N ASP A 243 18.81 -4.81 8.41
CA ASP A 243 19.69 -5.69 9.19
C ASP A 243 19.64 -7.15 8.72
N ASP A 244 18.58 -7.56 8.01
CA ASP A 244 18.42 -8.91 7.47
C ASP A 244 19.00 -9.04 6.04
N LEU A 245 19.41 -7.92 5.45
CA LEU A 245 19.98 -7.91 4.10
C LEU A 245 21.41 -8.44 4.10
N LEU A 246 21.74 -9.21 3.07
CA LEU A 246 23.13 -9.63 2.84
C LEU A 246 24.02 -8.40 2.60
N VAL A 247 24.95 -8.18 3.54
CA VAL A 247 25.95 -7.12 3.43
C VAL A 247 27.08 -7.56 2.51
N GLN A 248 27.31 -6.79 1.46
CA GLN A 248 28.48 -6.91 0.59
C GLN A 248 29.48 -5.81 0.96
N GLU A 249 30.62 -6.22 1.50
CA GLU A 249 31.69 -5.34 1.93
C GLU A 249 32.61 -4.98 0.75
N PHE A 250 32.94 -3.71 0.64
CA PHE A 250 33.90 -3.17 -0.32
C PHE A 250 34.93 -2.32 0.42
N ALA A 251 36.05 -2.02 -0.24
CA ALA A 251 37.13 -1.23 0.35
C ALA A 251 36.73 0.20 0.79
N GLY A 252 35.56 0.69 0.40
CA GLY A 252 35.07 2.04 0.71
C GLY A 252 33.60 2.09 1.12
N GLY A 253 33.08 1.00 1.70
CA GLY A 253 31.73 0.96 2.25
C GLY A 253 30.99 -0.35 1.94
N THR A 254 29.66 -0.31 2.05
CA THR A 254 28.81 -1.51 1.96
C THR A 254 27.70 -1.36 0.93
N VAL A 255 27.25 -2.51 0.41
CA VAL A 255 26.11 -2.62 -0.49
C VAL A 255 25.18 -3.71 0.01
N GLN A 256 23.89 -3.38 0.14
CA GLN A 256 22.85 -4.29 0.64
C GLN A 256 21.66 -4.28 -0.34
N PRO A 257 21.62 -5.20 -1.33
CA PRO A 257 20.50 -5.29 -2.27
C PRO A 257 19.30 -5.97 -1.62
N VAL A 258 18.11 -5.40 -1.84
CA VAL A 258 16.84 -6.05 -1.50
C VAL A 258 16.48 -7.03 -2.59
N ARG A 259 16.33 -8.29 -2.22
CA ARG A 259 16.18 -9.43 -3.12
C ARG A 259 14.95 -10.24 -2.74
N VAL A 260 14.49 -11.07 -3.67
CA VAL A 260 13.28 -11.90 -3.51
C VAL A 260 13.42 -13.03 -2.48
N ASP A 261 14.64 -13.36 -2.05
CA ASP A 261 14.89 -14.32 -0.97
C ASP A 261 14.53 -13.74 0.42
N VAL A 262 14.76 -12.44 0.62
CA VAL A 262 14.43 -11.72 1.86
C VAL A 262 13.10 -10.96 1.79
N LEU A 263 12.62 -10.63 0.58
CA LEU A 263 11.34 -9.99 0.34
C LEU A 263 10.57 -10.69 -0.80
N PRO A 264 9.93 -11.85 -0.52
CA PRO A 264 9.37 -12.74 -1.54
C PRO A 264 8.32 -12.13 -2.48
N LYS A 265 7.59 -11.10 -2.04
CA LYS A 265 6.56 -10.44 -2.85
C LYS A 265 7.13 -9.41 -3.82
N LEU A 266 8.41 -9.06 -3.72
CA LEU A 266 9.05 -8.03 -4.55
C LEU A 266 9.00 -8.42 -6.04
N VAL A 267 8.41 -7.54 -6.86
CA VAL A 267 8.30 -7.72 -8.31
C VAL A 267 8.37 -6.36 -9.00
N GLY A 268 9.05 -6.27 -10.15
CA GLY A 268 9.10 -5.05 -10.96
C GLY A 268 9.88 -3.86 -10.37
N MET A 269 10.34 -3.95 -9.12
CA MET A 269 11.16 -2.95 -8.44
C MET A 269 12.31 -3.62 -7.68
N THR A 270 13.37 -2.86 -7.42
CA THR A 270 14.42 -3.26 -6.47
C THR A 270 14.89 -2.04 -5.69
N LEU A 271 15.37 -2.28 -4.48
CA LEU A 271 15.99 -1.27 -3.63
C LEU A 271 17.41 -1.71 -3.30
N LEU A 272 18.33 -0.75 -3.24
CA LEU A 272 19.73 -0.97 -2.87
C LEU A 272 20.08 0.03 -1.78
N LYS A 273 20.50 -0.46 -0.61
CA LYS A 273 21.12 0.39 0.40
C LYS A 273 22.63 0.42 0.15
N LEU A 274 23.18 1.64 0.15
CA LEU A 274 24.58 1.93 -0.11
C LEU A 274 25.10 2.79 1.04
N ASP A 275 26.10 2.30 1.77
CA ASP A 275 26.88 3.13 2.68
C ASP A 275 28.24 3.38 2.02
N ILE A 276 28.63 4.65 1.89
CA ILE A 276 29.91 5.05 1.27
C ILE A 276 30.73 5.76 2.33
N ASP A 277 31.92 5.24 2.61
CA ASP A 277 32.82 5.78 3.61
C ASP A 277 33.34 7.18 3.22
N GLY A 278 33.74 7.96 4.23
CA GLY A 278 34.33 9.29 4.00
C GLY A 278 35.56 9.22 3.08
N GLY A 279 35.46 9.84 1.91
CA GLY A 279 36.54 9.86 0.90
C GLY A 279 36.50 8.70 -0.11
N ALA A 280 35.54 7.77 0.02
CA ALA A 280 35.29 6.72 -0.97
C ALA A 280 34.37 7.21 -2.10
N LEU A 281 34.22 6.36 -3.12
CA LEU A 281 33.39 6.61 -4.30
C LEU A 281 32.71 5.29 -4.73
N ARG A 282 31.44 5.36 -5.13
CA ARG A 282 30.82 4.29 -5.91
C ARG A 282 31.37 4.33 -7.34
N GLU A 283 32.08 3.27 -7.74
CA GLU A 283 32.77 3.20 -9.04
C GLU A 283 31.89 3.60 -10.23
N PRO A 284 32.45 4.18 -11.32
CA PRO A 284 31.70 4.42 -12.55
C PRO A 284 31.12 3.12 -13.10
N HIS A 285 29.79 3.06 -13.25
CA HIS A 285 29.10 1.88 -13.76
C HIS A 285 27.78 2.27 -14.45
N TRP A 286 27.11 1.29 -15.04
CA TRP A 286 25.76 1.41 -15.59
C TRP A 286 24.96 0.15 -15.26
N HIS A 287 23.63 0.25 -15.32
CA HIS A 287 22.72 -0.89 -15.19
C HIS A 287 22.24 -1.32 -16.58
N GLY A 288 22.45 -2.59 -16.95
CA GLY A 288 22.12 -3.11 -18.28
C GLY A 288 20.68 -3.58 -18.46
N ASN A 289 19.88 -3.54 -17.40
CA ASN A 289 18.52 -4.07 -17.38
C ASN A 289 17.56 -2.87 -17.35
N ALA A 290 17.24 -2.34 -18.54
CA ALA A 290 16.18 -1.35 -18.75
C ALA A 290 15.01 -2.01 -19.47
#